data_AF-A0A6V7HY73-F1
#
_entry.id   AF-A0A6V7HY73-F1
#
_cell.length_a   1.000
_cell.length_b   1.000
_cell.length_c   1.000
_cell.angle_alpha   90.00
_cell.angle_beta   90.00
_cell.angle_gamma   90.00
#
_symmetry.space_group_name_H-M   'P 1'
#
loop_
_entity.id
_entity.type
_entity.pdbx_description
1 polymer ?
#
loop_
_entity_poly.entity_id
_entity_poly.type
_entity_poly.pdbx_seq_one_letter_code
_entity_poly.pdbx_strand_id
1 'polypeptide(L)' 'SPCEHDGICVNTPGSFACNCTQGFTGPRCETNVNECESYPCQNDGSCLDDPGTFRCVCMP' A
#
# COMPACT_ATOMS: atom_id res chain seq x y z
N SER A 1 14.66 -10.20 -6.24
CA SER A 1 13.24 -10.58 -6.46
C SER A 1 12.68 -9.63 -7.50
N PRO A 2 11.83 -10.05 -8.46
CA PRO A 2 11.15 -9.13 -9.36
C PRO A 2 10.07 -8.29 -8.67
N CYS A 3 9.67 -8.63 -7.44
CA CYS A 3 8.70 -7.87 -6.64
C CYS A 3 9.41 -6.79 -5.81
N GLU A 4 8.82 -5.60 -5.78
CA GLU A 4 9.25 -4.44 -4.99
C GLU A 4 8.67 -4.52 -3.55
N HIS A 5 9.12 -3.62 -2.67
CA HIS A 5 8.57 -3.42 -1.31
C HIS A 5 8.41 -4.70 -0.48
N ASP A 6 9.46 -5.54 -0.50
CA ASP A 6 9.51 -6.83 0.19
C ASP A 6 8.41 -7.82 -0.22
N GLY A 7 7.82 -7.63 -1.41
CA GLY A 7 6.83 -8.54 -1.99
C GLY A 7 7.40 -9.94 -2.22
N ILE A 8 6.58 -10.96 -1.95
CA ILE A 8 6.94 -12.37 -2.12
C ILE A 8 6.75 -12.77 -3.57
N CYS A 9 7.84 -13.18 -4.22
CA CYS A 9 7.79 -13.71 -5.58
C CYS A 9 7.33 -15.17 -5.58
N VAL A 10 6.25 -15.45 -6.31
CA VAL A 10 5.69 -16.78 -6.50
C VAL A 10 5.81 -17.16 -7.98
N ASN A 11 6.48 -18.26 -8.28
CA ASN A 11 6.59 -18.75 -9.66
C ASN A 11 5.25 -19.34 -10.13
N THR A 12 4.88 -19.06 -11.38
CA THR A 12 3.70 -19.62 -12.04
C THR A 12 4.12 -20.31 -13.35
N PRO A 13 3.29 -21.17 -13.97
CA PRO A 13 3.67 -21.83 -15.22
C PRO A 13 3.97 -20.82 -16.33
N GLY A 14 5.25 -20.66 -16.68
CA GLY A 14 5.72 -19.73 -17.70
C GLY A 14 5.80 -18.25 -17.29
N SER A 15 5.58 -17.92 -16.00
CA SER A 15 5.63 -16.54 -15.50
C SER A 15 5.93 -16.47 -13.99
N PHE A 16 5.74 -15.31 -13.39
CA PHE A 16 5.75 -15.09 -11.94
C PHE A 16 4.56 -14.22 -11.54
N ALA A 17 4.20 -14.28 -10.26
CA ALA A 17 3.26 -13.37 -9.62
C ALA A 17 3.88 -12.83 -8.32
N CYS A 18 3.55 -11.60 -7.98
CA CYS A 18 3.98 -10.99 -6.72
C CYS A 18 2.83 -11.00 -5.72
N ASN A 19 3.10 -11.51 -4.51
CA ASN A 19 2.23 -11.33 -3.38
C ASN A 19 2.73 -10.11 -2.58
N CYS A 20 1.96 -9.04 -2.61
CA CYS A 20 2.35 -7.75 -2.06
C CYS A 20 2.20 -7.69 -0.56
N THR A 21 3.12 -6.95 0.07
CA THR A 21 2.99 -6.53 1.47
C THR A 21 1.80 -5.59 1.62
N GLN A 22 1.28 -5.49 2.84
CA GLN A 22 0.16 -4.60 3.14
C GLN A 22 0.54 -3.15 2.76
N GLY A 23 -0.36 -2.46 2.06
CA GLY A 23 -0.11 -1.10 1.58
C GLY A 23 0.40 -1.00 0.16
N PHE A 24 0.73 -2.11 -0.50
CA PHE A 24 1.23 -2.08 -1.87
C PHE A 24 0.36 -2.87 -2.84
N THR A 25 0.32 -2.42 -4.08
CA THR A 25 -0.46 -3.02 -5.17
C THR A 25 0.30 -2.92 -6.50
N GLY A 26 -0.29 -3.51 -7.53
CA GLY A 26 0.29 -3.63 -8.87
C GLY A 26 0.99 -4.98 -9.12
N PRO A 27 1.32 -5.30 -10.39
CA PRO A 27 1.91 -6.59 -10.77
C PRO A 27 3.25 -6.90 -10.09
N ARG A 28 4.00 -5.87 -9.69
CA ARG A 28 5.30 -5.98 -9.01
C ARG A 28 5.27 -5.34 -7.62
N CYS A 29 4.09 -5.03 -7.07
CA CYS A 29 3.92 -4.31 -5.81
C CYS A 29 4.54 -2.90 -5.84
N GLU A 30 4.61 -2.28 -7.01
CA GLU A 30 5.28 -1.00 -7.24
C GLU A 30 4.45 0.23 -6.84
N THR A 31 3.15 0.04 -6.61
CA THR A 31 2.22 1.12 -6.31
C THR A 31 1.91 1.14 -4.83
N ASN A 32 2.16 2.26 -4.14
CA ASN A 32 1.61 2.48 -2.80
C ASN A 32 0.09 2.65 -2.92
N VAL A 33 -0.65 1.92 -2.10
CA VAL A 33 -2.07 2.17 -1.88
C VAL A 33 -2.18 3.49 -1.12
N ASN A 34 -3.16 4.31 -1.47
CA ASN A 34 -3.42 5.54 -0.74
C ASN A 34 -4.56 5.29 0.26
N GLU A 35 -4.22 5.00 1.51
CA GLU A 35 -5.20 4.68 2.54
C GLU A 35 -6.10 5.89 2.90
N CYS A 36 -5.67 7.10 2.55
CA CYS A 36 -6.44 8.32 2.75
C CYS A 36 -7.57 8.54 1.74
N GLU A 37 -7.64 7.81 0.61
CA GLU A 37 -8.70 7.99 -0.39
C GLU A 37 -10.11 7.71 0.15
N SER A 38 -10.20 6.89 1.20
CA SER A 38 -11.46 6.60 1.89
C SER A 38 -11.93 7.68 2.86
N TYR A 39 -11.16 8.77 3.00
CA TYR A 39 -11.38 9.84 3.98
C TYR A 39 -11.58 9.30 5.42
N PRO A 40 -10.61 8.54 5.96
CA PRO A 40 -10.79 7.85 7.24
C PRO A 40 -10.69 8.78 8.47
N CYS A 41 -10.10 9.97 8.30
CA CYS A 41 -9.91 10.92 9.39
C CYS A 41 -11.18 11.73 9.68
N GLN A 42 -11.54 11.83 10.96
CA GLN A 42 -12.71 12.57 11.43
C GLN A 42 -12.34 13.98 11.88
N ASN A 43 -13.36 14.83 12.10
CA ASN A 43 -13.23 16.19 12.63
C ASN A 43 -12.26 17.07 11.81
N ASP A 44 -12.34 16.96 10.48
CA ASP A 44 -11.47 17.68 9.55
C ASP A 44 -9.96 17.43 9.79
N GLY A 45 -9.61 16.29 10.41
CA GLY A 45 -8.23 15.88 10.58
C GLY A 45 -7.53 15.67 9.23
N SER A 46 -6.28 16.11 9.14
CA SER A 46 -5.44 15.87 7.96
C SER A 46 -4.99 14.42 7.94
N CYS A 47 -5.22 13.72 6.83
CA CYS A 47 -4.78 12.34 6.64
C CYS A 47 -3.36 12.30 6.04
N LEU A 48 -2.50 11.48 6.62
CA LEU A 48 -1.18 11.14 6.10
C LEU A 48 -1.20 9.69 5.64
N ASP A 49 -0.85 9.50 4.38
CA ASP A 49 -0.69 8.21 3.73
C ASP A 49 0.59 7.53 4.24
N ASP A 50 0.46 6.32 4.77
CA ASP A 50 1.57 5.51 5.27
C ASP A 50 1.36 4.08 4.76
N PRO A 51 2.34 3.42 4.12
CA PRO A 51 2.10 2.12 3.51
C PRO A 51 1.46 1.10 4.46
N GLY A 52 0.23 0.70 4.13
CA GLY A 52 -0.55 -0.31 4.84
C GLY A 52 -1.38 0.23 6.00
N THR A 53 -1.35 1.54 6.22
CA THR A 53 -2.06 2.22 7.31
C THR A 53 -2.30 3.69 6.96
N PHE A 54 -2.79 4.48 7.90
CA PHE A 54 -2.87 5.92 7.75
C PHE A 54 -2.67 6.57 9.11
N ARG A 55 -2.18 7.80 9.12
CA ARG A 55 -2.12 8.62 10.34
C ARG A 55 -3.00 9.84 10.19
N CYS A 56 -3.88 10.05 11.16
CA CYS A 56 -4.63 11.29 11.26
C CYS A 56 -3.88 12.29 12.13
N VAL A 57 -3.72 13.50 11.63
CA VAL A 57 -3.18 14.63 12.36
C VAL A 57 -4.33 15.59 12.64
N CYS A 58 -4.60 15.83 13.92
CA CYS A 58 -5.60 16.81 14.34
C CYS A 58 -5.12 18.22 13.98
N MET A 59 -6.06 19.07 13.56
CA MET A 59 -5.80 20.50 13.46
C MET A 59 -5.72 21.10 14.89
N PRO A 60 -4.80 22.05 15.13
CA PRO A 60 -4.69 22.76 16.42
C PRO A 60 -5.95 23.49 16.84
#